data_AF-A0AAI9Z913-F1
#
_entry.id   AF-A0AAI9Z913-F1
#
_cell.length_a   1.000
_cell.length_b   1.000
_cell.length_c   1.000
_cell.angle_alpha   90.00
_cell.angle_beta   90.00
_cell.angle_gamma   90.00
#
_symmetry.space_group_name_H-M   'P 1'
#
loop_
_entity.id
_entity.type
_entity.pdbx_description
1 polymer ?
#
loop_
_entity_poly.entity_id
_entity_poly.type
_entity_poly.pdbx_seq_one_letter_code
_entity_poly.pdbx_strand_id
1 'polypeptide(L)'
;MVLARNLRPAARVVRLLEHATTRPIIPSPFLRRRVLPSTSASVHTTSPKTQEAAALRQEPQVEVAATIPDPALRIDPKAQAELEVVEVAILPSRQELLITGQSDGHMHTKHIDVAWLRDRCGCPHCVSPSSGNKSFSTAEIPSGIAFESAKEMPNGSYEIRWTNDIPRAADVGHVSVFPATGPQSLAGLLTERPVLFFHHTSVKKTQRYMWNKETLLDKLERIDYKDYMEGGPAFRSTALSLAKIGLVFLTNVPQTEKAVADIALKFGAVKETFYGHTWDVISKPDAENVAYTSSYLGLHSDMLYLDSPPRIQLLHCLENSCSGGESIFSDALHAATWLERFQPESYSALAKYPVPYHYAKNGFFYRQARPVIADKIGEDREVWWSPPFQAPLPGTPDKASSETWQAWIKGARIFQETLEQEDNMYQHRLQPGECVLFDNRRVLHGRRAFDTASGRRWLKGTYVADEDFKSALRPFLEPI
;
A
#
# COMPACT_ATOMS: atom_id res chain seq x y z
N MET A 1 55.50 -8.07 -30.66
CA MET A 1 55.91 -9.48 -30.49
C MET A 1 56.49 -9.63 -29.08
N VAL A 2 55.72 -10.25 -28.18
CA VAL A 2 56.15 -11.22 -27.14
C VAL A 2 57.23 -10.83 -26.09
N LEU A 3 56.75 -10.79 -24.82
CA LEU A 3 57.37 -11.21 -23.54
C LEU A 3 58.60 -10.44 -23.01
N ALA A 4 58.91 -10.36 -21.71
CA ALA A 4 58.21 -10.59 -20.43
C ALA A 4 59.20 -10.26 -19.29
N ARG A 5 58.62 -9.89 -18.13
CA ARG A 5 59.00 -10.23 -16.73
C ARG A 5 60.44 -10.10 -16.24
N ASN A 6 60.56 -9.52 -15.03
CA ASN A 6 61.28 -9.99 -13.82
C ASN A 6 61.57 -8.78 -12.92
N LEU A 7 61.66 -8.76 -11.57
CA LEU A 7 61.68 -9.68 -10.42
C LEU A 7 61.54 -8.74 -9.17
N ARG A 8 60.65 -8.98 -8.19
CA ARG A 8 60.87 -9.60 -6.85
C ARG A 8 61.53 -8.72 -5.73
N PRO A 9 61.31 -9.05 -4.43
CA PRO A 9 60.97 -8.10 -3.36
C PRO A 9 61.85 -8.21 -2.07
N ALA A 10 61.30 -7.74 -0.93
CA ALA A 10 61.71 -7.92 0.49
C ALA A 10 62.59 -6.78 1.06
N ALA A 11 62.53 -6.40 2.34
CA ALA A 11 62.00 -7.05 3.54
C ALA A 11 61.56 -5.99 4.59
N ARG A 12 60.82 -6.46 5.59
CA ARG A 12 60.21 -5.69 6.68
C ARG A 12 60.58 -6.35 8.01
N VAL A 13 60.52 -5.55 9.08
CA VAL A 13 60.24 -5.89 10.49
C VAL A 13 61.44 -5.97 11.44
N VAL A 14 61.33 -5.20 12.54
CA VAL A 14 61.41 -5.54 14.00
C VAL A 14 61.75 -4.22 14.74
N ARG A 15 61.19 -3.77 15.89
CA ARG A 15 60.10 -4.08 16.85
C ARG A 15 60.00 -2.85 17.82
N LEU A 16 58.80 -2.37 18.20
CA LEU A 16 58.13 -2.47 19.55
C LEU A 16 58.81 -1.61 20.67
N LEU A 17 58.15 -0.65 21.36
CA LEU A 17 57.19 -0.78 22.48
C LEU A 17 56.62 0.62 22.88
N GLU A 18 55.29 0.80 22.98
CA GLU A 18 54.45 1.00 24.20
C GLU A 18 54.45 2.40 24.88
N HIS A 19 53.31 3.13 24.81
CA HIS A 19 52.31 3.33 25.90
C HIS A 19 51.53 4.66 25.81
N ALA A 20 50.25 4.56 26.23
CA ALA A 20 49.39 5.59 26.85
C ALA A 20 48.80 6.77 26.03
N THR A 21 47.50 6.61 25.72
CA THR A 21 46.38 7.54 25.97
C THR A 21 46.61 9.06 25.93
N THR A 22 45.98 9.74 24.97
CA THR A 22 45.02 10.86 25.17
C THR A 22 44.59 11.44 23.80
N ARG A 23 43.29 11.67 23.61
CA ARG A 23 42.73 12.36 22.43
C ARG A 23 42.94 13.87 22.54
N PRO A 24 43.31 14.59 21.46
CA PRO A 24 43.04 16.00 21.33
C PRO A 24 41.89 16.28 20.34
N ILE A 25 40.99 17.15 20.77
CA ILE A 25 39.95 17.83 19.99
C ILE A 25 40.64 18.96 19.21
N ILE A 26 40.38 19.08 17.90
CA ILE A 26 40.88 20.18 17.05
C ILE A 26 39.68 21.01 16.56
N PRO A 27 39.69 22.36 16.71
CA PRO A 27 38.60 23.23 16.28
C PRO A 27 38.67 23.60 14.78
N SER A 28 37.51 23.75 14.15
CA SER A 28 37.34 24.19 12.75
C SER A 28 37.78 25.64 12.51
N PRO A 29 38.41 25.97 11.36
CA PRO A 29 38.66 27.36 10.99
C PRO A 29 37.52 27.94 10.14
N PHE A 30 37.17 29.19 10.47
CA PHE A 30 36.34 30.11 9.70
C PHE A 30 36.87 30.30 8.27
N LEU A 31 35.98 30.27 7.27
CA LEU A 31 36.24 30.83 5.95
C LEU A 31 35.15 31.87 5.59
N ARG A 32 35.64 33.07 5.30
CA ARG A 32 34.92 34.28 4.89
C ARG A 32 34.06 34.03 3.64
N ARG A 33 32.77 34.38 3.71
CA ARG A 33 31.86 34.44 2.55
C ARG A 33 32.13 35.70 1.73
N ARG A 34 32.54 35.54 0.47
CA ARG A 34 32.35 36.55 -0.60
C ARG A 34 30.93 36.40 -1.11
N VAL A 35 30.15 37.48 -1.06
CA VAL A 35 28.80 37.56 -1.64
C VAL A 35 28.94 37.91 -3.12
N LEU A 36 28.47 37.03 -4.00
CA LEU A 36 28.12 37.36 -5.38
C LEU A 36 26.59 37.38 -5.49
N PRO A 37 25.99 38.30 -6.27
CA PRO A 37 24.54 38.40 -6.37
C PRO A 37 24.00 37.23 -7.19
N SER A 38 23.34 36.28 -6.54
CA SER A 38 22.49 35.32 -7.23
C SER A 38 21.13 35.96 -7.48
N THR A 39 20.78 36.19 -8.73
CA THR A 39 19.38 36.27 -9.15
C THR A 39 18.79 34.86 -9.05
N SER A 40 18.51 34.41 -7.84
CA SER A 40 17.62 33.27 -7.60
C SER A 40 16.20 33.82 -7.66
N ALA A 41 15.48 33.47 -8.72
CA ALA A 41 14.04 33.56 -8.73
C ALA A 41 13.52 32.88 -7.46
N SER A 42 12.66 33.58 -6.74
CA SER A 42 12.03 33.16 -5.49
C SER A 42 11.53 31.73 -5.55
N VAL A 43 12.30 30.80 -4.99
CA VAL A 43 11.87 29.44 -4.70
C VAL A 43 11.05 29.52 -3.41
N HIS A 44 9.76 29.18 -3.52
CA HIS A 44 8.75 29.17 -2.47
C HIS A 44 8.35 30.54 -1.90
N THR A 45 7.27 31.10 -2.45
CA THR A 45 6.19 31.59 -1.60
C THR A 45 4.95 30.79 -1.98
N THR A 46 4.52 29.90 -1.09
CA THR A 46 3.11 29.53 -1.03
C THR A 46 2.35 30.84 -0.89
N SER A 47 1.41 31.11 -1.80
CA SER A 47 0.48 32.23 -1.64
C SER A 47 -0.10 32.16 -0.21
N PRO A 48 -0.14 33.26 0.56
CA PRO A 48 -0.78 33.30 1.88
C PRO A 48 -2.25 32.83 1.85
N LYS A 49 -2.88 32.75 0.67
CA LYS A 49 -4.25 32.27 0.47
C LYS A 49 -4.48 30.80 0.84
N THR A 50 -3.45 29.98 1.06
CA THR A 50 -3.65 28.55 1.37
C THR A 50 -3.51 28.21 2.85
N GLN A 51 -2.86 29.04 3.67
CA GLN A 51 -2.70 28.77 5.12
C GLN A 51 -3.60 29.65 6.00
N GLU A 52 -3.91 30.89 5.62
CA GLU A 52 -4.84 31.74 6.40
C GLU A 52 -6.32 31.33 6.20
N ALA A 53 -6.67 30.70 5.08
CA ALA A 53 -8.02 30.18 4.85
C ALA A 53 -8.34 28.92 5.67
N ALA A 54 -7.32 28.20 6.15
CA ALA A 54 -7.47 27.02 7.01
C ALA A 54 -7.59 27.38 8.50
N ALA A 55 -7.00 28.51 8.93
CA ALA A 55 -7.03 28.93 10.35
C ALA A 55 -8.27 29.75 10.74
N LEU A 56 -9.00 30.33 9.78
CA LEU A 56 -10.15 31.22 10.03
C LEU A 56 -11.53 30.58 9.77
N ARG A 57 -11.58 29.31 9.35
CA ARG A 57 -12.85 28.59 9.35
C ARG A 57 -13.08 28.04 10.75
N GLN A 58 -13.93 28.72 11.51
CA GLN A 58 -14.72 28.01 12.51
C GLN A 58 -15.56 27.01 11.72
N GLU A 59 -15.07 25.77 11.64
CA GLU A 59 -15.87 24.67 11.14
C GLU A 59 -17.14 24.60 12.00
N PRO A 60 -18.34 24.54 11.43
CA PRO A 60 -19.48 24.08 12.21
C PRO A 60 -19.07 22.73 12.79
N GLN A 61 -19.37 22.47 14.07
CA GLN A 61 -19.18 21.15 14.65
C GLN A 61 -19.92 20.14 13.78
N VAL A 62 -19.19 19.53 12.85
CA VAL A 62 -19.64 18.34 12.15
C VAL A 62 -19.47 17.27 13.20
N GLU A 63 -20.58 16.81 13.77
CA GLU A 63 -20.63 15.46 14.33
C GLU A 63 -20.33 14.50 13.18
N VAL A 64 -19.05 14.34 12.86
CA VAL A 64 -18.57 13.19 12.12
C VAL A 64 -18.68 12.06 13.13
N ALA A 65 -19.83 11.40 13.14
CA ALA A 65 -19.89 10.04 13.62
C ALA A 65 -18.94 9.25 12.72
N ALA A 66 -17.66 9.19 13.11
CA ALA A 66 -16.76 8.15 12.67
C ALA A 66 -17.30 6.86 13.28
N THR A 67 -18.40 6.35 12.72
CA THR A 67 -18.78 4.97 12.88
C THR A 67 -17.69 4.19 12.17
N ILE A 68 -16.64 3.88 12.94
CA ILE A 68 -15.86 2.66 12.75
C ILE A 68 -16.92 1.57 12.49
N PRO A 69 -16.87 0.84 11.37
CA PRO A 69 -17.85 -0.20 11.09
C PRO A 69 -17.97 -1.09 12.32
N ASP A 70 -19.19 -1.23 12.84
CA ASP A 70 -19.48 -2.17 13.92
C ASP A 70 -18.95 -3.55 13.47
N PRO A 71 -18.03 -4.18 14.22
CA PRO A 71 -17.49 -5.49 13.86
C PRO A 71 -18.54 -6.62 13.95
N ALA A 72 -19.80 -6.31 14.26
CA ALA A 72 -20.93 -7.24 14.26
C ALA A 72 -21.39 -7.70 12.85
N LEU A 73 -20.47 -8.21 12.03
CA LEU A 73 -20.80 -9.07 10.88
C LEU A 73 -19.87 -10.28 10.88
N ARG A 74 -20.04 -11.14 11.91
CA ARG A 74 -19.48 -12.49 11.96
C ARG A 74 -20.47 -13.49 11.35
N ILE A 75 -20.22 -13.90 10.11
CA ILE A 75 -20.78 -15.12 9.47
C ILE A 75 -19.74 -15.53 8.41
N ASP A 76 -19.15 -16.73 8.33
CA ASP A 76 -19.43 -18.07 8.84
C ASP A 76 -18.03 -18.69 9.12
N PRO A 77 -17.70 -19.19 10.33
CA PRO A 77 -16.49 -19.98 10.48
C PRO A 77 -16.75 -21.28 9.73
N LYS A 78 -16.21 -21.43 8.51
CA LYS A 78 -15.78 -22.77 8.11
C LYS A 78 -15.00 -23.28 9.31
N ALA A 79 -15.54 -24.31 9.99
CA ALA A 79 -14.97 -24.91 11.17
C ALA A 79 -13.48 -25.16 10.89
N GLN A 80 -12.65 -24.21 11.31
CA GLN A 80 -11.25 -24.49 11.53
C GLN A 80 -11.32 -25.43 12.71
N ALA A 81 -10.88 -26.68 12.52
CA ALA A 81 -10.76 -27.60 13.63
C ALA A 81 -10.10 -26.84 14.78
N GLU A 82 -10.81 -26.76 15.91
CA GLU A 82 -10.33 -26.04 17.07
C GLU A 82 -9.01 -26.69 17.46
N LEU A 83 -7.93 -25.93 17.30
CA LEU A 83 -6.61 -26.40 17.66
C LEU A 83 -6.53 -26.41 19.18
N GLU A 84 -6.51 -27.60 19.75
CA GLU A 84 -6.49 -27.83 21.19
C GLU A 84 -5.04 -27.91 21.66
N VAL A 85 -4.67 -27.17 22.69
CA VAL A 85 -3.35 -27.29 23.33
C VAL A 85 -3.37 -28.52 24.22
N VAL A 86 -2.47 -29.47 23.97
CA VAL A 86 -2.41 -30.75 24.70
C VAL A 86 -1.20 -30.84 25.62
N GLU A 87 -0.16 -30.03 25.38
CA GLU A 87 1.03 -29.98 26.23
C GLU A 87 1.62 -28.57 26.26
N VAL A 88 1.97 -28.13 27.47
CA VAL A 88 2.78 -26.93 27.69
C VAL A 88 3.89 -27.28 28.68
N ALA A 89 5.14 -27.18 28.25
CA ALA A 89 6.29 -27.54 29.07
C ALA A 89 7.37 -26.47 29.02
N ILE A 90 7.88 -26.06 30.18
CA ILE A 90 9.06 -25.19 30.27
C ILE A 90 10.29 -26.05 30.00
N LEU A 91 11.18 -25.58 29.13
CA LEU A 91 12.49 -26.17 28.84
C LEU A 91 13.60 -25.23 29.37
N PRO A 92 14.00 -25.35 30.66
CA PRO A 92 14.88 -24.37 31.30
C PRO A 92 16.26 -24.26 30.64
N SER A 93 16.81 -25.38 30.15
CA SER A 93 18.11 -25.42 29.49
C SER A 93 18.17 -24.66 28.16
N ARG A 94 17.01 -24.37 27.57
CA ARG A 94 16.88 -23.62 26.31
C ARG A 94 16.23 -22.25 26.50
N GLN A 95 15.75 -21.94 27.71
CA GLN A 95 14.92 -20.77 27.98
C GLN A 95 13.70 -20.69 27.04
N GLU A 96 13.07 -21.84 26.77
CA GLU A 96 11.95 -21.97 25.85
C GLU A 96 10.70 -22.51 26.56
N LEU A 97 9.52 -22.13 26.05
CA LEU A 97 8.26 -22.81 26.28
C LEU A 97 7.97 -23.72 25.08
N LEU A 98 7.84 -25.02 25.34
CA LEU A 98 7.29 -25.98 24.39
C LEU A 98 5.77 -25.91 24.45
N ILE A 99 5.13 -25.67 23.32
CA ILE A 99 3.68 -25.76 23.17
C ILE A 99 3.40 -26.82 22.12
N THR A 100 2.56 -27.79 22.48
CA THR A 100 2.08 -28.83 21.58
C THR A 100 0.57 -28.77 21.52
N GLY A 101 0.01 -28.72 20.32
CA GLY A 101 -1.43 -28.76 20.08
C GLY A 101 -1.81 -29.76 18.99
N GLN A 102 -3.08 -30.13 18.97
CA GLN A 102 -3.64 -31.10 18.03
C GLN A 102 -4.81 -30.48 17.26
N SER A 103 -4.83 -30.68 15.95
CA SER A 103 -5.99 -30.36 15.09
C SER A 103 -6.06 -31.32 13.92
N ASP A 104 -7.25 -31.83 13.59
CA ASP A 104 -7.46 -32.75 12.45
C ASP A 104 -6.51 -33.97 12.42
N GLY A 105 -6.21 -34.54 13.59
CA GLY A 105 -5.28 -35.67 13.73
C GLY A 105 -3.81 -35.32 13.51
N HIS A 106 -3.46 -34.05 13.29
CA HIS A 106 -2.10 -33.56 13.15
C HIS A 106 -1.62 -32.90 14.42
N MET A 107 -0.34 -33.14 14.76
CA MET A 107 0.34 -32.52 15.89
C MET A 107 1.11 -31.28 15.43
N HIS A 108 0.95 -30.20 16.18
CA HIS A 108 1.62 -28.92 15.96
C HIS A 108 2.48 -28.62 17.17
N THR A 109 3.78 -28.40 16.97
CA THR A 109 4.71 -28.10 18.06
C THR A 109 5.46 -26.81 17.76
N LYS A 110 5.55 -25.92 18.75
CA LYS A 110 6.40 -24.73 18.70
C LYS A 110 7.25 -24.61 19.96
N HIS A 111 8.49 -24.21 19.75
CA HIS A 111 9.41 -23.74 20.77
C HIS A 111 9.36 -22.22 20.78
N ILE A 112 9.05 -21.63 21.94
CA ILE A 112 8.91 -20.18 22.08
C ILE A 112 9.94 -19.66 23.07
N ASP A 113 10.80 -18.76 22.61
CA ASP A 113 11.77 -18.07 23.44
C ASP A 113 11.10 -17.28 24.59
N VAL A 114 11.72 -17.33 25.79
CA VAL A 114 11.22 -16.67 27.00
C VAL A 114 11.05 -15.17 26.84
N ALA A 115 12.03 -14.48 26.24
CA ALA A 115 12.00 -13.03 26.10
C ALA A 115 10.95 -12.64 25.07
N TRP A 116 10.84 -13.41 23.99
CA TRP A 116 9.79 -13.25 22.99
C TRP A 116 8.39 -13.40 23.60
N LEU A 117 8.17 -14.42 24.43
CA LEU A 117 6.86 -14.63 25.05
C LEU A 117 6.55 -13.54 26.08
N ARG A 118 7.54 -13.09 26.86
CA ARG A 118 7.38 -11.95 27.78
C ARG A 118 7.01 -10.67 27.05
N ASP A 119 7.63 -10.42 25.89
CA ASP A 119 7.38 -9.24 25.06
C ASP A 119 5.93 -9.20 24.53
N ARG A 120 5.25 -10.35 24.47
CA ARG A 120 3.85 -10.51 24.06
C ARG A 120 2.82 -10.36 25.17
N CYS A 121 3.22 -10.11 26.41
CA CYS A 121 2.26 -10.00 27.51
C CYS A 121 1.18 -8.95 27.18
N GLY A 122 -0.09 -9.38 27.11
CA GLY A 122 -1.25 -8.54 26.83
C GLY A 122 -1.95 -7.99 28.07
N CYS A 123 -1.37 -8.15 29.26
CA CYS A 123 -2.01 -7.73 30.50
C CYS A 123 -2.09 -6.18 30.60
N PRO A 124 -2.99 -5.61 31.42
CA PRO A 124 -3.14 -4.16 31.59
C PRO A 124 -1.89 -3.41 32.08
N HIS A 125 -0.94 -4.12 32.71
CA HIS A 125 0.35 -3.53 33.10
C HIS A 125 1.30 -3.38 31.93
N CYS A 126 1.21 -4.26 30.94
CA CYS A 126 2.12 -4.36 29.80
C CYS A 126 1.54 -3.72 28.52
N VAL A 127 0.22 -3.64 28.42
CA VAL A 127 -0.51 -3.02 27.33
C VAL A 127 -1.58 -2.12 27.91
N SER A 128 -1.61 -0.86 27.46
CA SER A 128 -2.64 0.10 27.85
C SER A 128 -4.01 -0.38 27.36
N PRO A 129 -4.99 -0.60 28.26
CA PRO A 129 -6.32 -1.07 27.85
C PRO A 129 -7.06 -0.11 26.90
N SER A 130 -6.76 1.20 26.98
CA SER A 130 -7.41 2.21 26.14
C SER A 130 -6.79 2.36 24.75
N SER A 131 -5.47 2.20 24.62
CA SER A 131 -4.77 2.43 23.36
C SER A 131 -4.31 1.15 22.65
N GLY A 132 -4.25 0.02 23.36
CA GLY A 132 -3.67 -1.23 22.84
C GLY A 132 -2.15 -1.19 22.68
N ASN A 133 -1.49 -0.10 23.10
CA ASN A 133 -0.04 0.07 22.98
C ASN A 133 0.71 -0.50 24.18
N LYS A 134 1.92 -1.02 23.95
CA LYS A 134 2.82 -1.47 25.01
C LYS A 134 3.19 -0.32 25.93
N SER A 135 3.24 -0.60 27.23
CA SER A 135 3.67 0.32 28.29
C SER A 135 5.18 0.21 28.59
N PHE A 136 5.89 -0.66 27.89
CA PHE A 136 7.31 -0.94 28.06
C PHE A 136 8.02 -1.12 26.71
N SER A 137 9.32 -0.81 26.70
CA SER A 137 10.22 -1.11 25.59
C SER A 137 10.67 -2.56 25.67
N THR A 138 10.70 -3.28 24.55
CA THR A 138 11.25 -4.63 24.47
C THR A 138 12.68 -4.72 25.04
N ALA A 139 13.46 -3.64 24.95
CA ALA A 139 14.81 -3.57 25.51
C ALA A 139 14.86 -3.55 27.06
N GLU A 140 13.73 -3.33 27.74
CA GLU A 140 13.64 -3.44 29.20
C GLU A 140 13.60 -4.90 29.69
N ILE A 141 13.31 -5.86 28.80
CA ILE A 141 13.32 -7.29 29.14
C ILE A 141 14.76 -7.69 29.47
N PRO A 142 15.05 -8.14 30.70
CA PRO A 142 16.42 -8.50 31.08
C PRO A 142 16.94 -9.69 30.27
N SER A 143 18.22 -9.68 29.92
CA SER A 143 18.87 -10.79 29.19
C SER A 143 18.86 -12.11 29.97
N GLY A 144 18.74 -12.04 31.29
CA GLY A 144 18.62 -13.20 32.18
C GLY A 144 17.18 -13.56 32.54
N ILE A 145 16.16 -13.09 31.81
CA ILE A 145 14.79 -13.49 32.06
C ILE A 145 14.63 -15.01 31.89
N ALA A 146 13.87 -15.66 32.76
CA ALA A 146 13.56 -17.08 32.66
C ALA A 146 12.14 -17.36 33.14
N PHE A 147 11.61 -18.54 32.84
CA PHE A 147 10.33 -18.99 33.37
C PHE A 147 10.46 -19.37 34.84
N GLU A 148 9.60 -18.79 35.69
CA GLU A 148 9.37 -19.29 37.05
C GLU A 148 8.30 -20.39 37.02
N SER A 149 7.18 -20.14 36.33
CA SER A 149 6.13 -21.13 36.11
C SER A 149 5.24 -20.76 34.92
N ALA A 150 4.58 -21.76 34.35
CA ALA A 150 3.50 -21.62 33.39
C ALA A 150 2.37 -22.53 33.86
N LYS A 151 1.18 -21.98 34.12
CA LYS A 151 0.05 -22.71 34.70
C LYS A 151 -1.22 -22.43 33.90
N GLU A 152 -1.90 -23.50 33.52
CA GLU A 152 -3.25 -23.40 33.00
C GLU A 152 -4.24 -23.12 34.14
N MET A 153 -5.16 -22.20 33.87
CA MET A 153 -6.19 -21.77 34.80
C MET A 153 -7.52 -22.44 34.47
N PRO A 154 -8.49 -22.54 35.40
CA PRO A 154 -9.77 -23.21 35.16
C PRO A 154 -10.60 -22.65 33.98
N ASN A 155 -10.34 -21.41 33.57
CA ASN A 155 -10.97 -20.76 32.43
C ASN A 155 -10.24 -21.02 31.10
N GLY A 156 -9.21 -21.88 31.08
CA GLY A 156 -8.36 -22.21 29.93
C GLY A 156 -7.27 -21.18 29.62
N SER A 157 -7.19 -20.07 30.37
CA SER A 157 -6.10 -19.11 30.21
C SER A 157 -4.80 -19.63 30.82
N TYR A 158 -3.67 -19.08 30.40
CA TYR A 158 -2.36 -19.43 30.94
C TYR A 158 -1.77 -18.25 31.71
N GLU A 159 -1.40 -18.50 32.97
CA GLU A 159 -0.62 -17.61 33.81
C GLU A 159 0.87 -17.97 33.73
N ILE A 160 1.71 -17.01 33.34
CA ILE A 160 3.16 -17.16 33.27
C ILE A 160 3.84 -16.20 34.24
N ARG A 161 4.69 -16.76 35.10
CA ARG A 161 5.57 -16.02 36.01
C ARG A 161 7.01 -16.09 35.53
N TRP A 162 7.76 -15.02 35.78
CA TRP A 162 9.10 -14.82 35.27
C TRP A 162 10.09 -14.64 36.42
N THR A 163 11.24 -15.30 36.34
CA THR A 163 12.41 -14.92 37.14
C THR A 163 13.17 -13.82 36.41
N ASN A 164 13.64 -12.80 37.13
CA ASN A 164 14.34 -11.65 36.54
C ASN A 164 13.49 -10.94 35.46
N ASP A 165 12.23 -10.67 35.80
CA ASP A 165 11.34 -9.85 34.96
C ASP A 165 11.84 -8.40 34.89
N ILE A 166 11.21 -7.60 34.03
CA ILE A 166 11.35 -6.15 33.99
C ILE A 166 11.19 -5.61 35.43
N PRO A 167 12.17 -4.88 36.00
CA PRO A 167 12.19 -4.54 37.42
C PRO A 167 10.87 -3.94 37.94
N ARG A 168 10.34 -2.93 37.25
CA ARG A 168 9.06 -2.29 37.63
C ARG A 168 7.84 -3.20 37.54
N ALA A 169 7.88 -4.25 36.72
CA ALA A 169 6.83 -5.25 36.65
C ALA A 169 7.02 -6.29 37.79
N ALA A 170 8.25 -6.69 38.06
CA ALA A 170 8.58 -7.57 39.17
C ALA A 170 8.17 -6.99 40.52
N ASP A 171 8.39 -5.68 40.74
CA ASP A 171 8.06 -4.97 41.99
C ASP A 171 6.58 -5.05 42.37
N VAL A 172 5.69 -5.23 41.38
CA VAL A 172 4.24 -5.37 41.58
C VAL A 172 3.76 -6.82 41.50
N GLY A 173 4.67 -7.79 41.48
CA GLY A 173 4.34 -9.22 41.39
C GLY A 173 3.68 -9.61 40.08
N HIS A 174 4.06 -8.95 38.97
CA HIS A 174 3.48 -9.13 37.64
C HIS A 174 3.34 -10.60 37.23
N VAL A 175 2.22 -10.89 36.56
CA VAL A 175 1.91 -12.17 35.92
C VAL A 175 1.45 -11.89 34.50
N SER A 176 2.05 -12.58 33.54
CA SER A 176 1.55 -12.54 32.16
C SER A 176 0.35 -13.46 32.04
N VAL A 177 -0.76 -12.96 31.47
CA VAL A 177 -1.96 -13.76 31.22
C VAL A 177 -2.16 -13.88 29.72
N PHE A 178 -2.20 -15.12 29.22
CA PHE A 178 -2.54 -15.45 27.84
C PHE A 178 -3.97 -16.01 27.82
N PRO A 179 -4.89 -15.45 27.02
CA PRO A 179 -6.29 -15.87 27.02
C PRO A 179 -6.43 -17.32 26.55
N ALA A 180 -7.56 -17.96 26.88
CA ALA A 180 -7.86 -19.31 26.45
C ALA A 180 -7.99 -19.44 24.92
N THR A 181 -8.49 -18.39 24.27
CA THR A 181 -8.80 -18.39 22.83
C THR A 181 -8.30 -17.11 22.15
N GLY A 182 -8.23 -17.14 20.82
CA GLY A 182 -7.89 -15.99 19.99
C GLY A 182 -6.39 -15.84 19.71
N PRO A 183 -5.97 -14.79 18.96
CA PRO A 183 -4.61 -14.69 18.43
C PRO A 183 -3.50 -14.62 19.49
N GLN A 184 -3.83 -14.14 20.69
CA GLN A 184 -2.89 -14.05 21.82
C GLN A 184 -2.88 -15.30 22.70
N SER A 185 -3.76 -16.30 22.47
CA SER A 185 -3.73 -17.56 23.21
C SER A 185 -2.54 -18.43 22.80
N LEU A 186 -2.13 -19.37 23.64
CA LEU A 186 -1.09 -20.34 23.29
C LEU A 186 -1.45 -21.18 22.04
N ALA A 187 -2.74 -21.51 21.86
CA ALA A 187 -3.26 -22.12 20.64
C ALA A 187 -3.12 -21.19 19.41
N GLY A 188 -3.44 -19.90 19.60
CA GLY A 188 -3.24 -18.85 18.59
C GLY A 188 -1.79 -18.79 18.14
N LEU A 189 -0.83 -18.90 19.06
CA LEU A 189 0.60 -18.91 18.74
C LEU A 189 0.99 -20.11 17.87
N LEU A 190 0.40 -21.29 18.06
CA LEU A 190 0.68 -22.47 17.22
C LEU A 190 0.27 -22.27 15.75
N THR A 191 -0.82 -21.53 15.53
CA THR A 191 -1.35 -21.26 14.18
C THR A 191 -0.83 -19.95 13.58
N GLU A 192 -0.21 -19.10 14.39
CA GLU A 192 0.29 -17.79 13.96
C GLU A 192 1.36 -17.93 12.87
N ARG A 193 1.17 -17.16 11.80
CA ARG A 193 2.07 -17.13 10.64
C ARG A 193 2.92 -15.86 10.66
N PRO A 194 4.25 -15.94 10.42
CA PRO A 194 5.15 -14.78 10.41
C PRO A 194 4.82 -13.68 9.38
N VAL A 195 3.89 -13.95 8.45
CA VAL A 195 3.54 -13.09 7.31
C VAL A 195 2.71 -11.86 7.68
N LEU A 196 2.20 -11.73 8.90
CA LEU A 196 1.33 -10.61 9.30
C LEU A 196 1.95 -9.22 9.13
N PHE A 197 3.28 -9.11 9.24
CA PHE A 197 3.99 -7.82 9.25
C PHE A 197 5.00 -7.62 8.12
N PHE A 198 5.54 -8.69 7.54
CA PHE A 198 6.52 -8.60 6.45
C PHE A 198 5.89 -8.66 5.06
N HIS A 199 4.64 -9.09 4.97
CA HIS A 199 3.89 -9.19 3.73
C HIS A 199 2.56 -8.49 3.92
N HIS A 200 2.52 -7.16 3.77
CA HIS A 200 1.27 -6.40 3.51
C HIS A 200 0.51 -6.87 2.25
N THR A 201 0.90 -8.01 1.69
CA THR A 201 0.65 -8.49 0.34
C THR A 201 -0.05 -9.84 0.32
N SER A 202 -0.60 -10.30 1.44
CA SER A 202 -1.46 -11.49 1.43
C SER A 202 -2.95 -11.14 1.46
N VAL A 203 -3.33 -10.20 0.61
CA VAL A 203 -4.57 -10.29 -0.20
C VAL A 203 -4.59 -11.60 -1.03
N LYS A 204 -3.54 -12.45 -0.96
CA LYS A 204 -3.50 -13.86 -1.39
C LYS A 204 -4.75 -14.72 -1.08
N LYS A 205 -5.64 -14.32 -0.17
CA LYS A 205 -6.95 -14.97 0.01
C LYS A 205 -8.07 -14.38 -0.85
N THR A 206 -7.96 -13.13 -1.28
CA THR A 206 -8.89 -12.48 -2.18
C THR A 206 -8.53 -12.87 -3.61
N GLN A 207 -9.18 -13.93 -4.11
CA GLN A 207 -9.03 -14.36 -5.50
C GLN A 207 -9.32 -13.17 -6.42
N ARG A 208 -8.26 -12.61 -7.05
CA ARG A 208 -8.40 -11.60 -8.09
C ARG A 208 -8.92 -12.27 -9.35
N TYR A 209 -10.07 -11.84 -9.85
CA TYR A 209 -10.62 -12.34 -11.10
C TYR A 209 -10.14 -11.43 -12.21
N MET A 210 -9.19 -11.92 -13.01
CA MET A 210 -8.83 -11.27 -14.26
C MET A 210 -10.03 -11.28 -15.20
N TRP A 211 -10.29 -10.18 -15.89
CA TRP A 211 -11.46 -10.04 -16.74
C TRP A 211 -11.15 -9.44 -18.11
N ASN A 212 -11.99 -9.82 -19.07
CA ASN A 212 -12.23 -9.12 -20.32
C ASN A 212 -13.62 -8.46 -20.24
N LYS A 213 -14.06 -7.75 -21.28
CA LYS A 213 -15.35 -7.06 -21.34
C LYS A 213 -16.52 -7.98 -21.03
N GLU A 214 -16.56 -9.17 -21.62
CA GLU A 214 -17.65 -10.14 -21.44
C GLU A 214 -17.73 -10.64 -19.98
N THR A 215 -16.61 -11.16 -19.47
CA THR A 215 -16.54 -11.73 -18.10
C THR A 215 -16.67 -10.68 -16.99
N LEU A 216 -16.40 -9.40 -17.29
CA LEU A 216 -16.62 -8.29 -16.39
C LEU A 216 -18.11 -8.03 -16.15
N LEU A 217 -18.95 -8.11 -17.18
CA LEU A 217 -20.36 -7.71 -17.09
C LEU A 217 -21.13 -8.52 -16.04
N ASP A 218 -20.82 -9.81 -15.89
CA ASP A 218 -21.43 -10.68 -14.88
C ASP A 218 -21.01 -10.36 -13.44
N LYS A 219 -19.95 -9.57 -13.27
CA LYS A 219 -19.31 -9.28 -11.96
C LYS A 219 -19.29 -7.81 -11.61
N LEU A 220 -19.68 -6.93 -12.54
CA LEU A 220 -19.60 -5.50 -12.37
C LEU A 220 -20.73 -5.04 -11.45
N GLU A 221 -20.35 -4.60 -10.26
CA GLU A 221 -21.30 -4.11 -9.27
C GLU A 221 -21.67 -2.64 -9.50
N ARG A 222 -22.97 -2.37 -9.34
CA ARG A 222 -23.56 -1.03 -9.26
C ARG A 222 -24.27 -0.94 -7.91
N ILE A 223 -23.80 -0.05 -7.05
CA ILE A 223 -24.21 0.02 -5.65
C ILE A 223 -24.84 1.39 -5.40
N ASP A 224 -25.98 1.40 -4.70
CA ASP A 224 -26.62 2.66 -4.34
C ASP A 224 -25.76 3.46 -3.35
N TYR A 225 -25.63 4.77 -3.57
CA TYR A 225 -24.86 5.67 -2.71
C TYR A 225 -25.33 5.61 -1.26
N LYS A 226 -26.65 5.56 -1.02
CA LYS A 226 -27.20 5.55 0.34
C LYS A 226 -26.74 4.29 1.08
N ASP A 227 -26.89 3.14 0.46
CA ASP A 227 -26.49 1.85 1.05
C ASP A 227 -24.97 1.79 1.29
N TYR A 228 -24.18 2.32 0.35
CA TYR A 228 -22.73 2.44 0.51
C TYR A 228 -22.35 3.30 1.73
N MET A 229 -22.99 4.46 1.88
CA MET A 229 -22.71 5.38 2.98
C MET A 229 -23.18 4.84 4.34
N GLU A 230 -24.30 4.12 4.38
CA GLU A 230 -24.78 3.39 5.58
C GLU A 230 -23.77 2.34 6.05
N GLY A 231 -22.95 1.79 5.14
CA GLY A 231 -21.89 0.83 5.46
C GLY A 231 -22.33 -0.62 5.32
N GLY A 232 -21.92 -1.48 6.26
CA GLY A 232 -22.36 -2.87 6.31
C GLY A 232 -22.10 -3.68 5.02
N PRO A 233 -23.08 -4.47 4.53
CA PRO A 233 -22.91 -5.33 3.36
C PRO A 233 -22.54 -4.60 2.06
N ALA A 234 -23.11 -3.43 1.79
CA ALA A 234 -22.88 -2.68 0.55
C ALA A 234 -21.44 -2.12 0.48
N PHE A 235 -20.95 -1.53 1.58
CA PHE A 235 -19.56 -1.11 1.68
C PHE A 235 -18.60 -2.29 1.61
N ARG A 236 -18.90 -3.40 2.32
CA ARG A 236 -18.11 -4.63 2.24
C ARG A 236 -18.02 -5.18 0.82
N SER A 237 -19.15 -5.22 0.10
CA SER A 237 -19.19 -5.66 -1.30
C SER A 237 -18.34 -4.76 -2.18
N THR A 238 -18.47 -3.44 -2.03
CA THR A 238 -17.64 -2.46 -2.74
C THR A 238 -16.14 -2.70 -2.53
N ALA A 239 -15.71 -2.80 -1.26
CA ALA A 239 -14.32 -2.98 -0.91
C ALA A 239 -13.78 -4.30 -1.49
N LEU A 240 -14.51 -5.41 -1.32
CA LEU A 240 -14.14 -6.71 -1.86
C LEU A 240 -14.12 -6.72 -3.39
N SER A 241 -15.03 -6.04 -4.05
CA SER A 241 -15.10 -5.99 -5.52
C SER A 241 -14.03 -5.08 -6.11
N LEU A 242 -13.62 -4.00 -5.44
CA LEU A 242 -12.39 -3.28 -5.77
C LEU A 242 -11.16 -4.17 -5.62
N ALA A 243 -11.07 -5.00 -4.58
CA ALA A 243 -9.93 -5.91 -4.40
C ALA A 243 -9.90 -7.03 -5.46
N LYS A 244 -11.07 -7.58 -5.83
CA LYS A 244 -11.21 -8.76 -6.70
C LYS A 244 -11.27 -8.42 -8.19
N ILE A 245 -12.00 -7.37 -8.55
CA ILE A 245 -12.29 -6.93 -9.92
C ILE A 245 -11.54 -5.64 -10.24
N GLY A 246 -11.43 -4.71 -9.28
CA GLY A 246 -10.74 -3.44 -9.48
C GLY A 246 -11.62 -2.33 -10.06
N LEU A 247 -12.93 -2.55 -10.23
CA LEU A 247 -13.85 -1.58 -10.80
C LEU A 247 -15.25 -1.75 -10.19
N VAL A 248 -15.84 -0.65 -9.68
CA VAL A 248 -17.20 -0.59 -9.12
C VAL A 248 -17.83 0.76 -9.48
N PHE A 249 -19.14 0.78 -9.69
CA PHE A 249 -19.90 2.03 -9.86
C PHE A 249 -20.84 2.25 -8.67
N LEU A 250 -20.87 3.47 -8.16
CA LEU A 250 -21.92 3.95 -7.28
C LEU A 250 -22.96 4.71 -8.11
N THR A 251 -24.23 4.49 -7.82
CA THR A 251 -25.37 5.18 -8.43
C THR A 251 -26.09 6.07 -7.41
N ASN A 252 -26.87 7.03 -7.90
CA ASN A 252 -27.64 7.96 -7.06
C ASN A 252 -26.77 8.78 -6.09
N VAL A 253 -25.52 9.05 -6.47
CA VAL A 253 -24.62 9.92 -5.74
C VAL A 253 -25.16 11.35 -5.80
N PRO A 254 -25.29 12.08 -4.67
CA PRO A 254 -25.74 13.46 -4.68
C PRO A 254 -24.84 14.31 -5.56
N GLN A 255 -25.43 15.12 -6.44
CA GLN A 255 -24.71 16.04 -7.33
C GLN A 255 -24.13 17.23 -6.56
N THR A 256 -23.22 16.95 -5.65
CA THR A 256 -22.51 17.91 -4.82
C THR A 256 -21.02 17.67 -4.94
N GLU A 257 -20.25 18.74 -4.79
CA GLU A 257 -18.79 18.66 -4.85
C GLU A 257 -18.16 17.92 -3.66
N LYS A 258 -18.91 17.74 -2.56
CA LYS A 258 -18.41 17.05 -1.35
C LYS A 258 -18.53 15.53 -1.45
N ALA A 259 -19.53 15.03 -2.18
CA ALA A 259 -19.88 13.62 -2.19
C ALA A 259 -18.70 12.69 -2.54
N VAL A 260 -17.82 13.09 -3.47
CA VAL A 260 -16.67 12.25 -3.86
C VAL A 260 -15.66 12.08 -2.72
N ALA A 261 -15.45 13.11 -1.89
CA ALA A 261 -14.61 13.03 -0.71
C ALA A 261 -15.29 12.21 0.39
N ASP A 262 -16.59 12.41 0.61
CA ASP A 262 -17.36 11.62 1.59
C ASP A 262 -17.32 10.11 1.28
N ILE A 263 -17.38 9.74 -0.01
CA ILE A 263 -17.21 8.36 -0.46
C ILE A 263 -15.81 7.84 -0.08
N ALA A 264 -14.76 8.59 -0.44
CA ALA A 264 -13.38 8.18 -0.16
C ALA A 264 -13.09 8.04 1.34
N LEU A 265 -13.69 8.90 2.18
CA LEU A 265 -13.54 8.88 3.64
C LEU A 265 -14.04 7.58 4.29
N LYS A 266 -14.88 6.78 3.62
CA LYS A 266 -15.27 5.45 4.10
C LYS A 266 -14.11 4.46 4.12
N PHE A 267 -13.06 4.67 3.33
CA PHE A 267 -11.86 3.84 3.32
C PHE A 267 -10.78 4.31 4.32
N GLY A 268 -10.80 5.59 4.72
CA GLY A 268 -9.75 6.19 5.53
C GLY A 268 -9.49 7.64 5.10
N ALA A 269 -8.26 8.11 5.26
CA ALA A 269 -7.93 9.47 4.84
C ALA A 269 -8.01 9.62 3.31
N VAL A 270 -8.48 10.77 2.85
CA VAL A 270 -8.31 11.16 1.44
C VAL A 270 -6.82 11.35 1.18
N LYS A 271 -6.30 10.71 0.13
CA LYS A 271 -4.92 10.92 -0.31
C LYS A 271 -4.81 12.26 -1.03
N GLU A 272 -4.56 13.30 -0.26
CA GLU A 272 -4.30 14.63 -0.80
C GLU A 272 -3.01 14.65 -1.63
N THR A 273 -3.05 15.39 -2.73
CA THR A 273 -1.92 15.54 -3.65
C THR A 273 -1.72 17.01 -4.01
N PHE A 274 -0.75 17.31 -4.89
CA PHE A 274 -0.62 18.67 -5.42
C PHE A 274 -1.80 19.12 -6.30
N TYR A 275 -2.71 18.21 -6.69
CA TYR A 275 -4.00 18.58 -7.28
C TYR A 275 -5.05 18.99 -6.22
N GLY A 276 -4.72 18.87 -4.93
CA GLY A 276 -5.58 19.16 -3.79
C GLY A 276 -6.27 17.93 -3.21
N HIS A 277 -7.15 18.18 -2.24
CA HIS A 277 -8.00 17.17 -1.60
C HIS A 277 -9.01 16.54 -2.56
N THR A 278 -9.55 17.35 -3.48
CA THR A 278 -10.33 16.93 -4.64
C THR A 278 -9.95 17.83 -5.82
N TRP A 279 -10.21 17.40 -7.05
CA TRP A 279 -9.96 18.21 -8.24
C TRP A 279 -11.08 18.07 -9.27
N ASP A 280 -11.20 19.08 -10.12
CA ASP A 280 -12.19 19.12 -11.18
C ASP A 280 -11.58 18.68 -12.52
N VAL A 281 -12.29 17.81 -13.22
CA VAL A 281 -12.00 17.42 -14.60
C VAL A 281 -13.00 18.13 -15.50
N ILE A 282 -12.66 19.37 -15.83
CA ILE A 282 -13.40 20.24 -16.74
C ILE A 282 -12.46 20.62 -17.88
N SER A 283 -12.94 20.61 -19.12
CA SER A 283 -12.13 21.07 -20.24
C SER A 283 -11.90 22.58 -20.14
N LYS A 284 -10.64 23.02 -20.25
CA LYS A 284 -10.28 24.45 -20.25
C LYS A 284 -9.28 24.78 -21.35
N PRO A 285 -9.29 26.04 -21.85
CA PRO A 285 -8.19 26.56 -22.68
C PRO A 285 -6.85 26.46 -21.93
N ASP A 286 -5.76 26.17 -22.66
CA ASP A 286 -4.38 26.11 -22.15
C ASP A 286 -4.16 25.20 -20.91
N ALA A 287 -4.78 24.02 -20.94
CA ALA A 287 -4.71 23.03 -19.87
C ALA A 287 -3.28 22.58 -19.51
N GLU A 288 -2.92 22.66 -18.23
CA GLU A 288 -1.65 22.21 -17.65
C GLU A 288 -1.52 20.68 -17.53
N ASN A 289 -2.63 19.95 -17.69
CA ASN A 289 -2.70 18.50 -17.71
C ASN A 289 -3.63 18.06 -18.84
N VAL A 290 -3.22 17.05 -19.61
CA VAL A 290 -4.02 16.43 -20.68
C VAL A 290 -5.40 15.97 -20.20
N ALA A 291 -5.55 15.66 -18.90
CA ALA A 291 -6.83 15.36 -18.29
C ALA A 291 -7.88 16.49 -18.47
N TYR A 292 -7.45 17.76 -18.61
CA TYR A 292 -8.32 18.93 -18.75
C TYR A 292 -8.49 19.41 -20.20
N THR A 293 -8.20 18.54 -21.18
CA THR A 293 -8.51 18.79 -22.61
C THR A 293 -9.74 17.98 -23.06
N SER A 294 -10.25 18.26 -24.25
CA SER A 294 -11.34 17.47 -24.87
C SER A 294 -10.84 16.28 -25.70
N SER A 295 -9.53 16.14 -25.83
CA SER A 295 -8.90 15.09 -26.64
C SER A 295 -9.05 13.70 -26.03
N TYR A 296 -8.88 12.68 -26.88
CA TYR A 296 -8.68 11.30 -26.45
C TYR A 296 -7.55 11.23 -25.43
N LEU A 297 -7.79 10.48 -24.35
CA LEU A 297 -6.78 10.15 -23.37
C LEU A 297 -6.70 8.63 -23.29
N GLY A 298 -5.59 8.07 -23.77
CA GLY A 298 -5.38 6.63 -23.82
C GLY A 298 -5.34 5.99 -22.44
N LEU A 299 -5.39 4.65 -22.42
CA LEU A 299 -5.36 3.87 -21.19
C LEU A 299 -4.10 4.20 -20.36
N HIS A 300 -4.30 4.55 -19.10
CA HIS A 300 -3.25 4.93 -18.17
C HIS A 300 -3.61 4.64 -16.70
N SER A 301 -2.57 4.62 -15.88
CA SER A 301 -2.61 4.75 -14.42
C SER A 301 -2.17 6.15 -14.03
N ASP A 302 -2.82 6.74 -13.05
CA ASP A 302 -2.50 8.08 -12.59
C ASP A 302 -1.29 8.14 -11.66
N MET A 303 -0.56 9.25 -11.77
CA MET A 303 0.48 9.69 -10.84
C MET A 303 1.64 8.70 -10.62
N LEU A 304 2.06 7.98 -11.66
CA LEU A 304 3.20 7.04 -11.58
C LEU A 304 4.54 7.69 -11.24
N TYR A 305 4.63 9.02 -11.32
CA TYR A 305 5.77 9.83 -10.89
C TYR A 305 5.86 10.05 -9.37
N LEU A 306 4.84 9.66 -8.59
CA LEU A 306 4.91 9.63 -7.12
C LEU A 306 5.60 8.35 -6.64
N ASP A 307 6.16 8.36 -5.43
CA ASP A 307 6.74 7.17 -4.80
C ASP A 307 5.67 6.14 -4.40
N SER A 308 4.54 6.64 -3.88
CA SER A 308 3.34 5.86 -3.57
C SER A 308 2.16 6.39 -4.39
N PRO A 309 1.94 5.88 -5.63
CA PRO A 309 0.78 6.22 -6.44
C PRO A 309 -0.53 5.88 -5.71
N PRO A 310 -1.63 6.61 -5.97
CA PRO A 310 -2.94 6.29 -5.43
C PRO A 310 -3.34 4.83 -5.68
N ARG A 311 -4.02 4.22 -4.71
CA ARG A 311 -4.57 2.86 -4.87
C ARG A 311 -5.93 2.90 -5.53
N ILE A 312 -6.88 3.61 -4.93
CA ILE A 312 -8.20 3.79 -5.52
C ILE A 312 -8.31 5.20 -6.06
N GLN A 313 -8.78 5.33 -7.29
CA GLN A 313 -9.22 6.59 -7.87
C GLN A 313 -10.74 6.60 -7.95
N LEU A 314 -11.31 7.77 -7.66
CA LEU A 314 -12.74 8.03 -7.73
C LEU A 314 -13.00 9.13 -8.73
N LEU A 315 -14.01 8.96 -9.59
CA LEU A 315 -14.50 10.01 -10.50
C LEU A 315 -16.02 10.08 -10.40
N HIS A 316 -16.53 11.15 -9.79
CA HIS A 316 -17.95 11.43 -9.65
C HIS A 316 -18.41 12.37 -10.77
N CYS A 317 -19.45 11.99 -11.50
CA CYS A 317 -20.02 12.79 -12.57
C CYS A 317 -21.06 13.78 -12.02
N LEU A 318 -20.75 15.07 -12.13
CA LEU A 318 -21.65 16.16 -11.77
C LEU A 318 -22.47 16.61 -12.98
N GLU A 319 -21.83 16.72 -14.15
CA GLU A 319 -22.48 17.09 -15.41
C GLU A 319 -21.87 16.28 -16.57
N ASN A 320 -22.72 15.75 -17.46
CA ASN A 320 -22.25 15.17 -18.72
C ASN A 320 -23.33 15.29 -19.81
N SER A 321 -23.27 16.38 -20.57
CA SER A 321 -24.13 16.65 -21.72
C SER A 321 -23.38 16.66 -23.06
N CYS A 322 -22.04 16.59 -23.05
CA CYS A 322 -21.23 16.53 -24.27
C CYS A 322 -21.46 15.21 -25.05
N SER A 323 -21.39 15.27 -26.38
CA SER A 323 -21.26 14.08 -27.22
C SER A 323 -19.85 13.47 -27.08
N GLY A 324 -19.77 12.14 -27.07
CA GLY A 324 -18.54 11.40 -26.79
C GLY A 324 -18.14 11.41 -25.30
N GLY A 325 -16.84 11.23 -25.04
CA GLY A 325 -16.27 11.34 -23.68
C GLY A 325 -16.55 10.14 -22.79
N GLU A 326 -16.89 9.00 -23.41
CA GLU A 326 -17.03 7.70 -22.77
C GLU A 326 -15.74 7.37 -22.01
N SER A 327 -15.90 6.97 -20.75
CA SER A 327 -14.80 6.41 -19.96
C SER A 327 -14.49 5.03 -20.52
N ILE A 328 -13.20 4.72 -20.66
CA ILE A 328 -12.72 3.41 -21.09
C ILE A 328 -11.90 2.76 -19.98
N PHE A 329 -12.04 1.45 -19.80
CA PHE A 329 -11.37 0.67 -18.76
C PHE A 329 -10.85 -0.65 -19.33
N SER A 330 -9.66 -1.06 -18.88
CA SER A 330 -9.05 -2.34 -19.30
C SER A 330 -8.28 -2.97 -18.13
N ASP A 331 -8.39 -4.29 -17.95
CA ASP A 331 -7.70 -5.02 -16.88
C ASP A 331 -6.24 -5.30 -17.25
N ALA A 332 -5.33 -4.55 -16.65
CA ALA A 332 -3.92 -4.73 -16.95
C ALA A 332 -3.36 -6.07 -16.47
N LEU A 333 -3.97 -6.69 -15.45
CA LEU A 333 -3.56 -8.02 -15.01
C LEU A 333 -3.93 -9.08 -16.05
N HIS A 334 -5.13 -8.97 -16.64
CA HIS A 334 -5.54 -9.84 -17.74
C HIS A 334 -4.55 -9.76 -18.91
N ALA A 335 -4.23 -8.53 -19.36
CA ALA A 335 -3.28 -8.32 -20.44
C ALA A 335 -1.86 -8.80 -20.09
N ALA A 336 -1.37 -8.53 -18.88
CA ALA A 336 -0.05 -8.96 -18.43
C ALA A 336 0.06 -10.49 -18.36
N THR A 337 -0.96 -11.17 -17.84
CA THR A 337 -1.02 -12.65 -17.80
C THR A 337 -1.13 -13.26 -19.20
N TRP A 338 -1.85 -12.62 -20.13
CA TRP A 338 -1.85 -13.04 -21.52
C TRP A 338 -0.44 -12.95 -22.12
N LEU A 339 0.27 -11.83 -21.92
CA LEU A 339 1.64 -11.65 -22.38
C LEU A 339 2.58 -12.69 -21.76
N GLU A 340 2.47 -12.97 -20.46
CA GLU A 340 3.27 -13.98 -19.78
C GLU A 340 3.16 -15.35 -20.45
N ARG A 341 1.93 -15.73 -20.85
CA ARG A 341 1.64 -17.03 -21.44
C ARG A 341 2.00 -17.12 -22.92
N PHE A 342 1.74 -16.06 -23.69
CA PHE A 342 1.78 -16.12 -25.16
C PHE A 342 2.88 -15.27 -25.79
N GLN A 343 3.47 -14.33 -25.05
CA GLN A 343 4.53 -13.43 -25.49
C GLN A 343 5.59 -13.25 -24.38
N PRO A 344 6.23 -14.33 -23.90
CA PRO A 344 7.07 -14.30 -22.70
C PRO A 344 8.30 -13.38 -22.84
N GLU A 345 8.81 -13.18 -24.06
CA GLU A 345 9.89 -12.22 -24.32
C GLU A 345 9.44 -10.78 -24.09
N SER A 346 8.28 -10.41 -24.64
CA SER A 346 7.64 -9.11 -24.44
C SER A 346 7.34 -8.88 -22.96
N TYR A 347 6.80 -9.89 -22.29
CA TYR A 347 6.57 -9.87 -20.85
C TYR A 347 7.87 -9.57 -20.09
N SER A 348 8.94 -10.32 -20.36
CA SER A 348 10.23 -10.16 -19.70
C SER A 348 10.82 -8.76 -19.93
N ALA A 349 10.69 -8.21 -21.14
CA ALA A 349 11.15 -6.86 -21.44
C ALA A 349 10.39 -5.80 -20.62
N LEU A 350 9.08 -5.92 -20.54
CA LEU A 350 8.21 -5.01 -19.77
C LEU A 350 8.40 -5.12 -18.25
N ALA A 351 8.78 -6.28 -17.75
CA ALA A 351 9.04 -6.51 -16.33
C ALA A 351 10.43 -6.03 -15.87
N LYS A 352 11.41 -5.99 -16.78
CA LYS A 352 12.80 -5.65 -16.44
C LYS A 352 13.15 -4.19 -16.64
N TYR A 353 12.63 -3.55 -17.68
CA TYR A 353 13.04 -2.20 -18.05
C TYR A 353 12.27 -1.13 -17.25
N PRO A 354 12.92 -0.33 -16.41
CA PRO A 354 12.25 0.73 -15.66
C PRO A 354 11.96 1.93 -16.56
N VAL A 355 10.68 2.24 -16.74
CA VAL A 355 10.17 3.40 -17.48
C VAL A 355 10.15 4.61 -16.56
N PRO A 356 10.79 5.74 -16.93
CA PRO A 356 10.72 6.95 -16.14
C PRO A 356 9.40 7.70 -16.39
N TYR A 357 8.82 8.24 -15.33
CA TYR A 357 7.64 9.10 -15.31
C TYR A 357 8.00 10.42 -14.63
N HIS A 358 7.38 11.52 -15.05
CA HIS A 358 7.62 12.80 -14.39
C HIS A 358 6.41 13.74 -14.38
N TYR A 359 6.46 14.70 -13.45
CA TYR A 359 5.65 15.91 -13.48
C TYR A 359 6.54 17.09 -13.10
N ALA A 360 6.59 18.12 -13.95
CA ALA A 360 7.49 19.26 -13.78
C ALA A 360 6.78 20.58 -14.16
N LYS A 361 5.65 20.87 -13.51
CA LYS A 361 4.82 22.07 -13.73
C LYS A 361 4.42 22.70 -12.41
N ASN A 362 4.04 23.98 -12.44
CA ASN A 362 3.50 24.72 -11.28
C ASN A 362 4.38 24.68 -10.02
N GLY A 363 5.72 24.62 -10.19
CA GLY A 363 6.67 24.55 -9.07
C GLY A 363 6.82 23.16 -8.44
N PHE A 364 6.12 22.14 -8.94
CA PHE A 364 6.25 20.76 -8.49
C PHE A 364 7.19 19.96 -9.41
N PHE A 365 8.00 19.10 -8.81
CA PHE A 365 8.98 18.27 -9.50
C PHE A 365 8.93 16.84 -8.95
N TYR A 366 8.17 15.98 -9.61
CA TYR A 366 8.05 14.56 -9.29
C TYR A 366 8.70 13.71 -10.38
N ARG A 367 9.43 12.68 -9.96
CA ARG A 367 10.04 11.70 -10.84
C ARG A 367 10.05 10.36 -10.16
N GLN A 368 9.65 9.32 -10.89
CA GLN A 368 9.91 7.95 -10.51
C GLN A 368 10.13 7.09 -11.74
N ALA A 369 10.85 5.97 -11.58
CA ALA A 369 11.02 4.98 -12.63
C ALA A 369 10.48 3.62 -12.17
N ARG A 370 9.67 2.98 -13.01
CA ARG A 370 8.98 1.71 -12.68
C ARG A 370 8.96 0.80 -13.91
N PRO A 371 9.19 -0.52 -13.79
CA PRO A 371 8.87 -1.42 -14.88
C PRO A 371 7.37 -1.39 -15.16
N VAL A 372 6.93 -1.76 -16.37
CA VAL A 372 5.48 -1.81 -16.65
C VAL A 372 4.83 -2.92 -15.84
N ILE A 373 5.50 -4.07 -15.69
CA ILE A 373 4.98 -5.20 -14.93
C ILE A 373 5.88 -5.39 -13.70
N ALA A 374 5.33 -5.14 -12.51
CA ALA A 374 6.03 -5.36 -11.25
C ALA A 374 5.66 -6.73 -10.69
N ASP A 375 6.43 -7.75 -11.06
CA ASP A 375 6.40 -9.05 -10.40
C ASP A 375 7.33 -9.02 -9.19
N LYS A 376 6.75 -8.95 -8.00
CA LYS A 376 7.50 -9.21 -6.78
C LYS A 376 7.15 -10.59 -6.26
N ILE A 377 8.18 -11.37 -5.94
CA ILE A 377 8.04 -12.70 -5.36
C ILE A 377 7.18 -12.59 -4.09
N GLY A 378 6.02 -13.24 -4.10
CA GLY A 378 5.13 -13.28 -2.95
C GLY A 378 4.26 -12.05 -2.73
N GLU A 379 4.29 -11.05 -3.63
CA GLU A 379 3.32 -9.96 -3.66
C GLU A 379 2.31 -10.12 -4.82
N ASP A 380 1.20 -9.40 -4.74
CA ASP A 380 0.29 -9.30 -5.86
C ASP A 380 0.94 -8.51 -7.01
N ARG A 381 0.87 -9.03 -8.25
CA ARG A 381 1.31 -8.31 -9.45
C ARG A 381 0.65 -6.93 -9.54
N GLU A 382 1.43 -5.94 -9.92
CA GLU A 382 0.99 -4.58 -10.21
C GLU A 382 1.43 -4.16 -11.60
N VAL A 383 0.64 -3.29 -12.23
CA VAL A 383 0.94 -2.80 -13.57
C VAL A 383 1.01 -1.28 -13.58
N TRP A 384 2.09 -0.78 -14.18
CA TRP A 384 2.47 0.62 -14.24
C TRP A 384 2.49 1.04 -15.70
N TRP A 385 1.35 1.47 -16.21
CA TRP A 385 1.23 1.86 -17.61
C TRP A 385 0.64 3.26 -17.70
N SER A 386 1.41 4.22 -18.20
CA SER A 386 0.95 5.61 -18.30
C SER A 386 1.69 6.37 -19.41
N PRO A 387 1.53 5.99 -20.69
CA PRO A 387 2.24 6.62 -21.81
C PRO A 387 2.16 8.15 -21.84
N PRO A 388 1.02 8.81 -21.54
CA PRO A 388 0.93 10.27 -21.56
C PRO A 388 1.83 11.00 -20.55
N PHE A 389 2.32 10.30 -19.52
CA PHE A 389 3.07 10.88 -18.41
C PHE A 389 4.52 10.35 -18.31
N GLN A 390 4.96 9.60 -19.33
CA GLN A 390 6.36 9.14 -19.41
C GLN A 390 7.32 10.33 -19.55
N ALA A 391 8.42 10.26 -18.83
CA ALA A 391 9.50 11.22 -18.95
C ALA A 391 10.42 10.84 -20.13
N PRO A 392 11.17 11.80 -20.70
CA PRO A 392 12.25 11.49 -21.61
C PRO A 392 13.25 10.52 -20.97
N LEU A 393 13.69 9.52 -21.74
CA LEU A 393 14.76 8.62 -21.29
C LEU A 393 16.07 9.41 -21.11
N PRO A 394 16.82 9.16 -20.02
CA PRO A 394 18.08 9.84 -19.78
C PRO A 394 19.21 9.28 -20.67
N GLY A 395 20.05 10.17 -21.19
CA GLY A 395 21.31 9.82 -21.89
C GLY A 395 21.14 9.34 -23.34
N THR A 396 22.26 9.20 -24.04
CA THR A 396 22.32 8.56 -25.35
C THR A 396 22.53 7.05 -25.17
N PRO A 397 21.68 6.19 -25.74
CA PRO A 397 21.82 4.75 -25.56
C PRO A 397 23.07 4.23 -26.28
N ASP A 398 23.79 3.29 -25.66
CA ASP A 398 24.73 2.44 -26.38
C ASP A 398 23.99 1.35 -27.19
N LYS A 399 24.73 0.48 -27.88
CA LYS A 399 24.12 -0.56 -28.71
C LYS A 399 23.25 -1.52 -27.89
N ALA A 400 23.74 -1.98 -26.74
CA ALA A 400 23.02 -2.92 -25.87
C ALA A 400 21.74 -2.28 -25.27
N SER A 401 21.82 -1.01 -24.87
CA SER A 401 20.67 -0.22 -24.40
C SER A 401 19.65 -0.01 -25.53
N SER A 402 20.12 0.18 -26.76
CA SER A 402 19.25 0.32 -27.93
C SER A 402 18.50 -0.99 -28.23
N GLU A 403 19.18 -2.13 -28.22
CA GLU A 403 18.55 -3.45 -28.41
C GLU A 403 17.51 -3.75 -27.32
N THR A 404 17.85 -3.46 -26.06
CA THR A 404 16.93 -3.59 -24.92
C THR A 404 15.70 -2.70 -25.09
N TRP A 405 15.89 -1.45 -25.52
CA TRP A 405 14.79 -0.52 -25.77
C TRP A 405 13.90 -0.97 -26.93
N GLN A 406 14.47 -1.51 -28.02
CA GLN A 406 13.67 -2.05 -29.12
C GLN A 406 12.82 -3.26 -28.68
N ALA A 407 13.39 -4.15 -27.87
CA ALA A 407 12.62 -5.25 -27.27
C ALA A 407 11.50 -4.74 -26.37
N TRP A 408 11.77 -3.70 -25.56
CA TRP A 408 10.75 -3.05 -24.74
C TRP A 408 9.64 -2.41 -25.59
N ILE A 409 9.98 -1.66 -26.65
CA ILE A 409 9.01 -1.04 -27.57
C ILE A 409 8.12 -2.09 -28.23
N LYS A 410 8.70 -3.22 -28.68
CA LYS A 410 7.93 -4.35 -29.21
C LYS A 410 6.94 -4.87 -28.18
N GLY A 411 7.39 -5.08 -26.94
CA GLY A 411 6.53 -5.54 -25.85
C GLY A 411 5.44 -4.54 -25.50
N ALA A 412 5.78 -3.25 -25.41
CA ALA A 412 4.85 -2.16 -25.13
C ALA A 412 3.77 -2.04 -26.20
N ARG A 413 4.12 -2.21 -27.47
CA ARG A 413 3.14 -2.24 -28.58
C ARG A 413 2.15 -3.38 -28.41
N ILE A 414 2.63 -4.61 -28.22
CA ILE A 414 1.77 -5.79 -28.05
C ILE A 414 0.88 -5.64 -26.80
N PHE A 415 1.43 -5.10 -25.71
CA PHE A 415 0.69 -4.84 -24.49
C PHE A 415 -0.43 -3.82 -24.70
N GLN A 416 -0.13 -2.69 -25.33
CA GLN A 416 -1.14 -1.68 -25.67
C GLN A 416 -2.21 -2.25 -26.61
N GLU A 417 -1.80 -2.94 -27.68
CA GLU A 417 -2.73 -3.59 -28.60
C GLU A 417 -3.66 -4.55 -27.86
N THR A 418 -3.13 -5.36 -26.93
CA THR A 418 -3.91 -6.29 -26.11
C THR A 418 -4.92 -5.55 -25.23
N LEU A 419 -4.50 -4.48 -24.55
CA LEU A 419 -5.37 -3.67 -23.70
C LEU A 419 -6.52 -3.00 -24.47
N GLU A 420 -6.23 -2.53 -25.68
CA GLU A 420 -7.14 -1.75 -26.53
C GLU A 420 -8.01 -2.63 -27.45
N GLN A 421 -7.85 -3.97 -27.42
CA GLN A 421 -8.78 -4.88 -28.09
C GLN A 421 -10.21 -4.64 -27.60
N GLU A 422 -11.17 -4.68 -28.52
CA GLU A 422 -12.58 -4.40 -28.22
C GLU A 422 -13.13 -5.33 -27.12
N ASP A 423 -12.66 -6.57 -27.07
CA ASP A 423 -13.08 -7.55 -26.08
C ASP A 423 -12.40 -7.37 -24.72
N ASN A 424 -11.32 -6.59 -24.64
CA ASN A 424 -10.62 -6.31 -23.37
C ASN A 424 -10.97 -4.93 -22.80
N MET A 425 -11.65 -4.08 -23.58
CA MET A 425 -11.96 -2.72 -23.19
C MET A 425 -13.46 -2.55 -22.89
N TYR A 426 -13.77 -2.27 -21.62
CA TYR A 426 -15.09 -1.85 -21.20
C TYR A 426 -15.25 -0.34 -21.40
N GLN A 427 -16.40 0.09 -21.94
CA GLN A 427 -16.70 1.50 -22.18
C GLN A 427 -18.00 1.86 -21.48
N HIS A 428 -18.01 3.00 -20.77
CA HIS A 428 -19.19 3.50 -20.08
C HIS A 428 -19.25 5.03 -20.13
N ARG A 429 -20.42 5.58 -20.50
CA ARG A 429 -20.67 7.02 -20.45
C ARG A 429 -21.28 7.38 -19.10
N LEU A 430 -20.44 7.91 -18.20
CA LEU A 430 -20.86 8.33 -16.86
C LEU A 430 -22.01 9.35 -16.92
N GLN A 431 -23.12 9.05 -16.26
CA GLN A 431 -24.27 9.94 -16.08
C GLN A 431 -24.12 10.78 -14.80
N PRO A 432 -24.71 11.98 -14.74
CA PRO A 432 -24.78 12.73 -13.49
C PRO A 432 -25.34 11.89 -12.34
N GLY A 433 -24.65 11.89 -11.20
CA GLY A 433 -24.98 11.06 -10.04
C GLY A 433 -24.40 9.63 -10.08
N GLU A 434 -23.56 9.31 -11.07
CA GLU A 434 -22.71 8.13 -11.04
C GLU A 434 -21.30 8.48 -10.55
N CYS A 435 -20.72 7.63 -9.71
CA CYS A 435 -19.31 7.70 -9.34
C CYS A 435 -18.64 6.35 -9.64
N VAL A 436 -17.54 6.37 -10.40
CA VAL A 436 -16.73 5.17 -10.61
C VAL A 436 -15.58 5.15 -9.61
N LEU A 437 -15.37 3.99 -9.00
CA LEU A 437 -14.21 3.69 -8.16
C LEU A 437 -13.41 2.59 -8.85
N PHE A 438 -12.10 2.77 -8.95
CA PHE A 438 -11.25 1.77 -9.58
C PHE A 438 -9.86 1.68 -8.97
N ASP A 439 -9.27 0.48 -9.00
CA ASP A 439 -7.90 0.23 -8.58
C ASP A 439 -6.93 0.77 -9.64
N ASN A 440 -6.37 1.95 -9.38
CA ASN A 440 -5.47 2.67 -10.28
C ASN A 440 -4.16 1.92 -10.56
N ARG A 441 -3.83 0.89 -9.76
CA ARG A 441 -2.61 0.06 -9.91
C ARG A 441 -2.90 -1.25 -10.67
N ARG A 442 -4.12 -1.41 -11.17
CA ARG A 442 -4.59 -2.58 -11.93
C ARG A 442 -5.44 -2.20 -13.15
N VAL A 443 -6.52 -1.45 -12.94
CA VAL A 443 -7.48 -1.10 -13.99
C VAL A 443 -7.00 0.18 -14.63
N LEU A 444 -6.52 0.05 -15.86
CA LEU A 444 -6.16 1.22 -16.65
C LEU A 444 -7.43 1.89 -17.11
N HIS A 445 -7.40 3.21 -17.10
CA HIS A 445 -8.55 4.02 -17.46
C HIS A 445 -8.16 5.07 -18.49
N GLY A 446 -9.15 5.60 -19.19
CA GLY A 446 -8.98 6.65 -20.18
C GLY A 446 -10.32 7.25 -20.55
N ARG A 447 -10.32 8.05 -21.62
CA ARG A 447 -11.58 8.54 -22.20
C ARG A 447 -11.49 8.65 -23.71
N ARG A 448 -12.63 8.49 -24.37
CA ARG A 448 -12.83 8.94 -25.76
C ARG A 448 -12.77 10.47 -25.83
N ALA A 449 -12.50 10.98 -27.03
CA ALA A 449 -12.62 12.41 -27.30
C ALA A 449 -14.09 12.84 -27.16
N PHE A 450 -14.31 14.12 -26.87
CA PHE A 450 -15.66 14.69 -26.75
C PHE A 450 -15.72 16.09 -27.33
N ASP A 451 -16.94 16.51 -27.68
CA ASP A 451 -17.18 17.85 -28.22
C ASP A 451 -17.63 18.82 -27.14
N THR A 452 -16.79 19.82 -26.84
CA THR A 452 -17.09 20.89 -25.88
C THR A 452 -18.10 21.91 -26.41
N ALA A 453 -18.39 21.95 -27.71
CA ALA A 453 -19.45 22.79 -28.27
C ALA A 453 -20.85 22.18 -28.04
N SER A 454 -20.93 20.85 -27.91
CA SER A 454 -22.20 20.13 -27.77
C SER A 454 -22.82 20.17 -26.37
N GLY A 455 -22.05 20.52 -25.35
CA GLY A 455 -22.51 20.53 -23.96
C GLY A 455 -21.38 20.72 -22.96
N ARG A 456 -21.67 20.44 -21.68
CA ARG A 456 -20.72 20.52 -20.57
C ARG A 456 -20.44 19.15 -19.98
N ARG A 457 -19.18 18.93 -19.59
CA ARG A 457 -18.70 17.74 -18.89
C ARG A 457 -17.90 18.16 -17.68
N TRP A 458 -18.32 17.69 -16.51
CA TRP A 458 -17.69 17.96 -15.23
C TRP A 458 -17.67 16.68 -14.39
N LEU A 459 -16.47 16.13 -14.22
CA LEU A 459 -16.22 15.11 -13.22
C LEU A 459 -15.44 15.72 -12.05
N LYS A 460 -15.68 15.24 -10.84
CA LYS A 460 -14.88 15.55 -9.67
C LYS A 460 -14.13 14.31 -9.21
N GLY A 461 -12.83 14.45 -8.97
CA GLY A 461 -11.95 13.35 -8.62
C GLY A 461 -11.40 13.43 -7.19
N THR A 462 -11.15 12.26 -6.60
CA THR A 462 -10.32 12.11 -5.39
C THR A 462 -9.57 10.76 -5.38
N TYR A 463 -8.66 10.58 -4.43
CA TYR A 463 -7.80 9.40 -4.31
C TYR A 463 -7.86 8.81 -2.90
N VAL A 464 -7.66 7.49 -2.80
CA VAL A 464 -7.42 6.77 -1.55
C VAL A 464 -6.03 6.13 -1.59
N ALA A 465 -5.30 6.18 -0.49
CA ALA A 465 -3.98 5.56 -0.39
C ALA A 465 -4.08 4.03 -0.25
N ASP A 466 -2.98 3.35 -0.56
CA ASP A 466 -2.91 1.88 -0.49
C ASP A 466 -3.09 1.36 0.94
N GLU A 467 -2.57 2.08 1.93
CA GLU A 467 -2.69 1.73 3.34
C GLU A 467 -4.11 1.86 3.88
N ASP A 468 -4.81 2.95 3.54
CA ASP A 468 -6.23 3.14 3.89
C ASP A 468 -7.10 2.04 3.28
N PHE A 469 -6.92 1.78 1.97
CA PHE A 469 -7.67 0.72 1.29
C PHE A 469 -7.40 -0.66 1.90
N LYS A 470 -6.13 -0.99 2.22
CA LYS A 470 -5.76 -2.24 2.89
C LYS A 470 -6.33 -2.33 4.31
N SER A 471 -6.33 -1.23 5.05
CA SER A 471 -6.91 -1.14 6.38
C SER A 471 -8.41 -1.45 6.34
N ALA A 472 -9.15 -0.81 5.44
CA ALA A 472 -10.58 -1.03 5.25
C ALA A 472 -10.93 -2.46 4.81
N LEU A 473 -10.03 -3.12 4.08
CA LEU A 473 -10.22 -4.51 3.64
C LEU A 473 -9.96 -5.55 4.74
N ARG A 474 -9.05 -5.27 5.67
CA ARG A 474 -8.54 -6.26 6.63
C ARG A 474 -9.66 -6.94 7.44
N PRO A 475 -10.66 -6.23 8.00
CA PRO A 475 -11.77 -6.85 8.74
C PRO A 475 -12.57 -7.89 7.94
N PHE A 476 -12.51 -7.85 6.61
CA PHE A 476 -13.26 -8.77 5.74
C PHE A 476 -12.46 -9.99 5.29
N LEU A 477 -11.14 -10.00 5.46
CA LEU A 477 -10.22 -11.01 4.93
C LEU A 477 -9.54 -11.84 6.02
N GLU A 478 -9.39 -11.29 7.21
CA GLU A 478 -8.78 -11.93 8.36
C GLU A 478 -9.85 -12.19 9.42
N PRO A 479 -9.98 -13.42 9.96
CA PRO A 479 -10.73 -13.61 11.19
C PRO A 479 -10.02 -12.84 12.30
N ILE A 480 -10.73 -11.89 12.92
CA ILE A 480 -10.27 -11.10 14.07
C ILE A 480 -10.12 -12.01 15.28
#